data_AF-A0A8S2DR76-F1
#
_entry.id   AF-A0A8S2DR76-F1
#
_cell.length_a   1.000
_cell.length_b   1.000
_cell.length_c   1.000
_cell.angle_alpha   90.00
_cell.angle_beta   90.00
_cell.angle_gamma   90.00
#
_symmetry.space_group_name_H-M   'P 1'
#
loop_
_entity.id
_entity.type
_entity.pdbx_description
1 polymer ?
#
loop_
_entity_poly.entity_id
_entity_poly.type
_entity_poly.pdbx_seq_one_letter_code
_entity_poly.pdbx_strand_id
1 'polypeptide(L)'
;MRKDCRVAQGIVNTTVYWKCEDRSCPGRAIQYGSDQPGMKKPHNHSGDEDKCKVEEFKMDLKRLCHKTNNSLEGWHHRLNTDLNHIIHPHFYMFIRAIQNDYAYNSAISSRHTAMRLMRQ
;
A
#
# COMPACT_ATOMS: atom_id res chain seq x y z
N MET A 1 -20.73 -10.28 -16.58
CA MET A 1 -20.29 -8.91 -16.93
C MET A 1 -18.77 -8.93 -17.03
N ARG A 2 -18.20 -8.73 -18.23
CA ARG A 2 -16.75 -8.86 -18.46
C ARG A 2 -16.01 -7.65 -17.87
N LYS A 3 -15.06 -7.92 -16.96
CA LYS A 3 -14.18 -6.93 -16.31
C LYS A 3 -13.09 -6.54 -17.31
N ASP A 4 -13.37 -5.61 -18.21
CA ASP A 4 -12.37 -5.14 -19.16
C ASP A 4 -11.45 -4.11 -18.49
N CYS A 5 -10.13 -4.33 -18.58
CA CYS A 5 -9.09 -3.39 -18.16
C CYS A 5 -9.19 -2.09 -18.98
N ARG A 6 -9.77 -1.04 -18.39
CA ARG A 6 -10.03 0.24 -19.06
C ARG A 6 -9.13 1.33 -18.50
N VAL A 7 -8.51 2.10 -19.39
CA VAL A 7 -7.78 3.32 -19.05
C VAL A 7 -8.46 4.50 -19.75
N ALA A 8 -8.82 5.54 -18.98
CA ALA A 8 -9.36 6.77 -19.54
C ALA A 8 -8.27 7.45 -20.39
N GLN A 9 -8.56 7.68 -21.68
CA GLN A 9 -7.64 8.31 -22.61
C GLN A 9 -7.79 9.83 -22.63
N GLY A 10 -8.99 10.34 -22.32
CA GLY A 10 -9.28 11.77 -22.28
C GLY A 10 -10.74 12.07 -21.98
N ILE A 11 -10.99 13.31 -21.56
CA ILE A 11 -12.32 13.86 -21.26
C ILE A 11 -12.55 15.06 -22.18
N VAL A 12 -13.65 15.06 -22.92
CA VAL A 12 -14.09 16.20 -23.72
C VAL A 12 -15.52 16.52 -23.31
N ASN A 13 -15.74 17.69 -22.71
CA ASN A 13 -17.01 18.08 -22.09
C ASN A 13 -17.48 17.03 -21.07
N THR A 14 -18.53 16.28 -21.40
CA THR A 14 -19.11 15.20 -20.59
C THR A 14 -18.79 13.80 -21.13
N THR A 15 -18.03 13.70 -22.22
CA THR A 15 -17.71 12.43 -22.86
C THR A 15 -16.34 11.94 -22.43
N VAL A 16 -16.27 10.73 -21.89
CA VAL A 16 -15.02 10.06 -21.52
C VAL A 16 -14.71 8.99 -22.55
N TYR A 17 -13.52 9.08 -23.13
CA TYR A 17 -13.02 8.09 -24.09
C TYR A 17 -12.13 7.09 -23.37
N TRP A 18 -12.43 5.82 -23.55
CA TRP A 18 -11.71 4.71 -22.94
C TRP A 18 -10.97 3.91 -24.00
N LYS A 19 -9.73 3.55 -23.69
CA LYS A 19 -8.97 2.56 -24.45
C LYS A 19 -8.62 1.38 -23.56
N CYS A 20 -8.40 0.23 -24.18
CA CYS A 20 -7.81 -0.89 -23.48
C CYS A 20 -6.42 -0.51 -22.94
N GLU A 21 -6.08 -1.05 -21.77
CA GLU A 21 -4.74 -0.92 -21.19
C GLU A 21 -3.67 -1.58 -22.07
N ASP A 22 -4.01 -2.71 -22.71
CA ASP A 22 -3.12 -3.35 -23.66
C ASP A 22 -2.97 -2.50 -24.93
N ARG A 23 -1.73 -2.10 -25.22
CA ARG A 23 -1.39 -1.24 -26.36
C ARG A 23 -1.61 -1.94 -27.70
N SER A 24 -1.52 -3.27 -27.75
CA SER A 24 -1.84 -4.05 -28.94
C SER A 24 -3.35 -4.23 -29.16
N CYS A 25 -4.18 -3.89 -28.18
CA CYS A 25 -5.62 -4.09 -28.26
C CYS A 25 -6.35 -2.90 -28.93
N PRO A 26 -7.16 -3.16 -29.98
CA PRO A 26 -7.97 -2.14 -30.63
C PRO A 26 -9.23 -1.75 -29.84
N GLY A 27 -9.48 -2.38 -28.67
CA GLY A 27 -10.66 -2.17 -27.85
C GLY A 27 -10.83 -0.70 -27.43
N ARG A 28 -12.04 -0.17 -27.63
CA ARG A 28 -12.42 1.21 -27.31
C ARG A 28 -13.83 1.26 -26.74
N ALA A 29 -14.06 2.12 -25.75
CA ALA A 29 -15.38 2.40 -25.21
C ALA A 29 -15.57 3.91 -25.03
N ILE A 30 -16.82 4.36 -25.04
CA ILE A 30 -17.18 5.76 -24.83
C ILE A 30 -18.24 5.82 -23.73
N GLN A 31 -18.06 6.75 -22.80
CA GLN A 31 -19.02 7.03 -21.75
C GLN A 31 -19.55 8.45 -21.92
N TYR A 32 -20.86 8.61 -21.84
CA TYR A 32 -21.52 9.92 -21.88
C TYR A 32 -22.03 10.25 -20.48
N GLY A 33 -21.51 11.31 -19.86
CA GLY A 33 -21.89 11.73 -18.51
C GLY A 33 -21.75 10.61 -17.48
N SER A 34 -22.84 10.34 -16.77
CA SER A 34 -22.94 9.30 -15.73
C SER A 34 -23.31 7.91 -16.24
N ASP A 35 -23.47 7.73 -17.55
CA ASP A 35 -23.89 6.45 -18.12
C ASP A 35 -22.78 5.39 -18.03
N GLN A 36 -23.15 4.11 -18.16
CA GLN A 36 -22.15 3.05 -18.28
C GLN A 36 -21.39 3.18 -19.61
N PRO A 37 -20.07 2.91 -19.64
CA PRO A 37 -19.31 3.02 -20.88
C PRO A 37 -19.78 1.99 -21.90
N GLY A 38 -20.24 2.47 -23.06
CA GLY A 38 -20.64 1.66 -24.20
C GLY A 38 -19.44 1.25 -25.04
N MET A 39 -19.33 -0.04 -25.36
CA MET A 39 -18.23 -0.56 -26.19
C MET A 39 -18.41 -0.13 -27.65
N LYS A 40 -17.36 0.48 -28.23
CA LYS A 40 -17.33 0.91 -29.65
C LYS A 40 -16.55 -0.05 -30.53
N LYS A 41 -15.46 -0.62 -30.02
CA LYS A 41 -14.65 -1.63 -30.71
C LYS A 41 -14.40 -2.83 -29.80
N PRO A 42 -14.58 -4.07 -30.30
CA PRO A 42 -14.32 -5.26 -29.52
C PRO A 42 -12.83 -5.45 -29.25
N HIS A 43 -12.54 -6.24 -28.21
CA HIS A 43 -11.18 -6.65 -27.87
C HIS A 43 -10.75 -7.85 -28.72
N ASN A 44 -9.45 -7.95 -29.00
CA ASN A 44 -8.82 -9.09 -29.68
C ASN A 44 -8.14 -10.06 -28.70
N HIS A 45 -8.36 -9.88 -27.41
CA HIS A 45 -7.83 -10.71 -26.34
C HIS A 45 -8.94 -11.00 -25.32
N SER A 46 -8.76 -12.07 -24.56
CA SER A 46 -9.57 -12.34 -23.38
C SER A 46 -9.07 -11.47 -22.22
N GLY A 47 -9.98 -11.08 -21.32
CA GLY A 47 -9.59 -10.45 -20.07
C GLY A 47 -8.83 -11.45 -19.20
N ASP A 48 -7.71 -11.03 -18.63
CA ASP A 48 -6.99 -11.79 -17.62
C ASP A 48 -7.66 -11.54 -16.26
N GLU A 49 -8.45 -12.51 -15.80
CA GLU A 49 -9.21 -12.40 -14.57
C GLU A 49 -8.31 -12.24 -13.34
N ASP A 50 -7.17 -12.90 -13.32
CA ASP A 50 -6.26 -12.89 -12.18
C ASP A 50 -5.55 -11.53 -12.09
N LYS A 51 -5.11 -11.00 -13.23
CA LYS A 51 -4.57 -9.63 -13.29
C LYS A 51 -5.61 -8.60 -12.85
N CYS A 52 -6.87 -8.74 -13.27
CA CYS A 52 -7.96 -7.86 -12.83
C CYS A 52 -8.18 -7.93 -11.31
N LYS A 53 -8.20 -9.14 -10.71
CA LYS A 53 -8.35 -9.31 -9.25
C LYS A 53 -7.19 -8.71 -8.47
N VAL A 54 -5.96 -8.85 -8.97
CA VAL A 54 -4.76 -8.27 -8.34
C VAL A 54 -4.84 -6.75 -8.33
N GLU A 55 -5.25 -6.11 -9.43
CA GLU A 55 -5.38 -4.66 -9.47
C GLU A 55 -6.55 -4.15 -8.62
N GLU A 56 -7.67 -4.88 -8.58
CA GLU A 56 -8.79 -4.61 -7.66
C GLU A 56 -8.31 -4.62 -6.20
N PHE A 57 -7.58 -5.67 -5.81
CA PHE A 57 -7.00 -5.78 -4.46
C PHE A 57 -5.99 -4.66 -4.14
N LYS A 58 -5.17 -4.24 -5.11
CA LYS A 58 -4.26 -3.09 -4.94
C LYS A 58 -5.01 -1.78 -4.71
N MET A 59 -6.13 -1.57 -5.41
CA MET A 59 -6.97 -0.38 -5.20
C MET A 59 -7.61 -0.40 -3.81
N ASP A 60 -8.05 -1.57 -3.34
CA ASP A 60 -8.59 -1.73 -1.99
C ASP A 60 -7.52 -1.50 -0.92
N LEU A 61 -6.31 -2.05 -1.10
CA LEU A 61 -5.19 -1.77 -0.21
C LEU A 61 -4.87 -0.27 -0.16
N LYS A 62 -4.80 0.42 -1.30
CA LYS A 62 -4.58 1.87 -1.32
C LYS A 62 -5.70 2.61 -0.59
N ARG A 63 -6.97 2.21 -0.78
CA ARG A 63 -8.12 2.77 -0.07
C ARG A 63 -8.02 2.60 1.44
N LEU A 64 -7.65 1.42 1.90
CA LEU A 64 -7.48 1.10 3.32
C LEU A 64 -6.24 1.79 3.92
N CYS A 65 -5.17 1.98 3.13
CA CYS A 65 -3.88 2.46 3.63
C CYS A 65 -3.68 4.00 3.55
N HIS A 66 -4.71 4.78 3.19
CA HIS A 66 -4.60 6.25 3.07
C HIS A 66 -4.20 7.00 4.36
N LYS A 67 -4.14 6.33 5.52
CA LYS A 67 -3.93 7.00 6.82
C LYS A 67 -2.87 6.35 7.71
N THR A 68 -2.33 5.20 7.33
CA THR A 68 -1.49 4.40 8.23
C THR A 68 -0.04 4.41 7.79
N ASN A 69 0.58 5.59 7.66
CA ASN A 69 1.98 5.78 8.10
C ASN A 69 2.46 7.22 8.08
N ASN A 70 1.84 8.14 7.32
CA ASN A 70 2.41 9.48 7.13
C ASN A 70 2.65 10.26 8.44
N SER A 71 1.82 10.04 9.46
CA SER A 71 2.00 10.65 10.78
C SER A 71 3.18 10.03 11.56
N LEU A 72 3.33 8.70 11.47
CA LEU A 72 4.40 7.96 12.15
C LEU A 72 5.75 8.16 11.44
N GLU A 73 5.77 8.13 10.10
CA GLU A 73 6.94 8.49 9.29
C GLU A 73 7.33 9.95 9.50
N GLY A 74 6.37 10.87 9.57
CA GLY A 74 6.62 12.27 9.90
C GLY A 74 7.14 12.47 11.33
N TRP A 75 6.63 11.68 12.29
CA TRP A 75 7.13 11.68 13.66
C TRP A 75 8.55 11.10 13.75
N HIS A 76 8.83 9.98 13.07
CA HIS A 76 10.18 9.41 12.97
C HIS A 76 11.15 10.40 12.32
N HIS A 77 10.74 11.08 11.24
CA HIS A 77 11.60 12.06 10.57
C HIS A 77 11.92 13.27 11.46
N ARG A 78 10.91 13.83 12.16
CA ARG A 78 11.11 14.93 13.10
C ARG A 78 11.99 14.51 14.28
N LEU A 79 11.67 13.38 14.91
CA LEU A 79 12.46 12.84 16.02
C LEU A 79 13.92 12.65 15.59
N ASN A 80 14.17 12.00 14.45
CA ASN A 80 15.53 11.75 14.01
C ASN A 80 16.29 13.05 13.67
N THR A 81 15.58 14.05 13.14
CA THR A 81 16.16 15.39 12.93
C THR A 81 16.51 16.04 14.26
N ASP A 82 15.59 16.07 15.22
CA ASP A 82 15.81 16.66 16.54
C ASP A 82 16.96 15.94 17.27
N LEU A 83 17.00 14.61 17.23
CA LEU A 83 18.08 13.80 17.83
C LEU A 83 19.46 14.07 17.21
N ASN A 84 19.52 14.32 15.90
CA ASN A 84 20.79 14.66 15.23
C ASN A 84 21.31 16.06 15.59
N HIS A 85 20.42 16.98 16.01
CA HIS A 85 20.81 18.33 16.44
C HIS A 85 21.02 18.43 17.96
N ILE A 86 20.56 17.45 18.73
CA ILE A 86 20.83 17.33 20.16
C ILE A 86 22.24 16.77 20.36
N ILE A 87 23.23 17.66 20.47
CA ILE A 87 24.56 17.31 21.00
C ILE A 87 24.44 17.27 22.53
N HIS A 88 23.89 16.17 23.05
CA HIS A 88 23.86 15.95 24.50
C HIS A 88 24.82 14.81 24.87
N PRO A 89 25.88 15.07 25.66
CA PRO A 89 26.96 14.12 25.95
C PRO A 89 26.55 12.79 26.59
N HIS A 90 25.28 12.63 26.96
CA HIS A 90 24.74 11.46 27.66
C HIS A 90 23.45 10.91 27.05
N PHE A 91 22.93 11.48 25.95
CA PHE A 91 21.69 10.99 25.35
C PHE A 91 21.83 9.55 24.81
N TYR A 92 23.00 9.21 24.26
CA TYR A 92 23.32 7.85 23.88
C TYR A 92 23.34 6.87 25.07
N MET A 93 23.65 7.34 26.29
CA MET A 93 23.59 6.49 27.49
C MET A 93 22.15 6.17 27.87
N PHE A 94 21.23 7.11 27.69
CA PHE A 94 19.80 6.88 27.88
C PHE A 94 19.25 5.88 26.86
N ILE A 95 19.58 6.05 25.57
CA ILE A 95 19.20 5.06 24.52
C ILE A 95 19.76 3.68 24.86
N ARG A 96 21.04 3.61 25.26
CA ARG A 96 21.69 2.34 25.60
C ARG A 96 21.07 1.68 26.83
N ALA A 97 20.65 2.45 27.83
CA ALA A 97 19.93 1.94 29.00
C ALA A 97 18.58 1.32 28.61
N ILE A 98 17.81 1.99 27.74
CA ILE A 98 16.54 1.46 27.22
C ILE A 98 16.76 0.17 26.42
N GLN A 99 17.77 0.15 25.54
CA GLN A 99 18.10 -1.03 24.74
C GLN A 99 18.48 -2.23 25.63
N ASN A 100 19.28 -1.98 26.67
CA ASN A 100 19.68 -3.01 27.62
C ASN A 100 18.48 -3.54 28.43
N ASP A 101 17.57 -2.67 28.85
CA ASP A 101 16.36 -3.08 29.57
C ASP A 101 15.43 -3.92 28.68
N TYR A 102 15.30 -3.57 27.40
CA TYR A 102 14.53 -4.37 26.44
C TYR A 102 15.18 -5.74 26.16
N ALA A 103 16.51 -5.78 26.01
CA ALA A 103 17.26 -7.02 25.82
C ALA A 103 17.17 -7.94 27.06
N TYR A 104 17.20 -7.35 28.26
CA TYR A 104 17.04 -8.07 29.52
C TYR A 104 15.64 -8.65 29.68
N ASN A 105 14.60 -7.84 29.44
CA ASN A 105 13.21 -8.27 29.56
C ASN A 105 12.83 -9.31 28.49
N SER A 106 13.36 -9.20 27.27
CA SER A 106 13.18 -10.23 26.23
C SER A 106 13.84 -11.56 26.62
N ALA A 107 15.05 -11.53 27.19
CA ALA A 107 15.73 -12.73 27.67
C ALA A 107 15.02 -13.41 28.87
N ILE A 108 14.44 -12.63 29.79
CA ILE A 108 13.61 -13.15 30.89
C ILE A 108 12.36 -13.83 30.34
N SER A 109 11.68 -13.19 29.39
CA SER A 109 10.48 -13.73 28.76
C SER A 109 10.77 -15.08 28.10
N SER A 110 11.87 -15.19 27.35
CA SER A 110 12.32 -16.46 26.74
C SER A 110 12.65 -17.54 27.79
N ARG A 111 13.24 -17.17 28.94
CA ARG A 111 13.51 -18.10 30.05
C ARG A 111 12.24 -18.62 30.71
N HIS A 112 11.25 -17.75 30.92
CA HIS A 112 9.96 -18.16 31.49
C HIS A 112 9.18 -19.10 30.55
N THR A 113 9.25 -18.88 29.23
CA THR A 113 8.65 -19.78 28.25
C THR A 113 9.37 -21.13 28.20
N ALA A 114 10.71 -21.14 28.23
CA ALA A 114 11.51 -22.37 28.24
C ALA A 114 11.31 -23.22 29.51
N MET A 115 11.22 -22.60 30.70
CA MET A 115 10.94 -23.33 31.95
C MET A 115 9.52 -23.93 32.01
N ARG A 116 8.56 -23.35 31.28
CA ARG A 116 7.19 -23.87 31.20
C ARG A 116 7.08 -25.10 30.29
N LEU A 117 7.97 -25.22 29.30
CA LEU A 117 8.03 -26.34 28.36
C LEU A 117 8.78 -27.57 28.92
N MET A 118 9.69 -27.40 29.89
CA MET A 118 10.38 -28.53 30.54
C MET A 118 9.58 -29.19 31.68
N ARG A 119 8.33 -28.76 31.92
CA ARG A 119 7.43 -29.31 32.96
C ARG A 119 6.24 -30.08 32.38
N GLN A 120 6.23 -30.35 31.08
CA GLN A 120 5.32 -31.28 30.40
C GLN A 120 6.09 -32.53 30.00
#